data_AF-A0A1G6EUJ0-F1
#
_entry.id   AF-A0A1G6EUJ0-F1
#
_cell.length_a   1.000
_cell.length_b   1.000
_cell.length_c   1.000
_cell.angle_alpha   90.00
_cell.angle_beta   90.00
_cell.angle_gamma   90.00
#
_symmetry.space_group_name_H-M   'P 1'
#
loop_
_entity.id
_entity.type
_entity.pdbx_description
1 polymer ?
#
loop_
_entity_poly.entity_id
_entity_poly.type
_entity_poly.pdbx_seq_one_letter_code
_entity_poly.pdbx_strand_id
1 'polypeptide(L)'
;MAAIPQIAAEHLINGMFYEVYFDSKGEFRGRSLKSRCLDELLAIQSVEKYSDSIKFIKRVLQPYKDQLPVIPNSTPEILVVELSLQKKDPPTIESILVKGQNLLIDAEEDEDSFSNMWKLSFREFSLKTLKKTLSKEWHVPANQIELRPESGDTIKYALPEGKTIGYPSAE
;
A
#
# COMPACT_ATOMS: atom_id res chain seq x y z
N MET A 1 5.20 -29.99 -22.13
CA MET A 1 4.48 -28.73 -21.80
C MET A 1 4.97 -27.66 -22.75
N ALA A 2 4.08 -26.99 -23.49
CA ALA A 2 4.49 -25.84 -24.30
C ALA A 2 4.76 -24.65 -23.37
N ALA A 3 5.99 -24.12 -23.39
CA ALA A 3 6.32 -22.91 -22.65
C ALA A 3 5.84 -21.70 -23.46
N ILE A 4 5.23 -20.72 -22.79
CA ILE A 4 4.92 -19.43 -23.42
C ILE A 4 6.25 -18.78 -23.82
N PRO A 5 6.42 -18.32 -25.07
CA PRO A 5 7.61 -17.61 -25.49
C PRO A 5 7.88 -16.40 -24.58
N GLN A 6 9.14 -16.13 -24.27
CA GLN A 6 9.51 -15.07 -23.31
C GLN A 6 8.89 -13.71 -23.66
N ILE A 7 8.96 -13.30 -24.93
CA ILE A 7 8.38 -12.05 -25.43
C ILE A 7 6.87 -11.98 -25.17
N ALA A 8 6.15 -13.08 -25.40
CA ALA A 8 4.71 -13.13 -25.16
C ALA A 8 4.39 -13.04 -23.66
N ALA A 9 5.20 -13.64 -22.80
CA ALA A 9 5.05 -13.54 -21.35
C ALA A 9 5.29 -12.10 -20.85
N GLU A 10 6.31 -11.42 -21.36
CA GLU A 10 6.61 -10.02 -21.03
C GLU A 10 5.45 -9.08 -21.40
N HIS A 11 4.90 -9.21 -22.62
CA HIS A 11 3.73 -8.42 -23.03
C HIS A 11 2.50 -8.69 -22.16
N LEU A 12 2.28 -9.95 -21.77
CA LEU A 12 1.18 -10.33 -20.91
C LEU A 12 1.32 -9.71 -19.51
N ILE A 13 2.52 -9.75 -18.92
CA ILE A 13 2.82 -9.11 -17.63
C ILE A 13 2.67 -7.60 -17.72
N ASN A 14 3.15 -6.98 -18.80
CA ASN A 14 2.99 -5.53 -19.02
C ASN A 14 1.51 -5.14 -19.10
N GLY A 15 0.70 -5.93 -19.81
CA GLY A 15 -0.75 -5.73 -19.89
C GLY A 15 -1.44 -5.91 -18.53
N MET A 16 -1.04 -6.91 -17.74
CA MET A 16 -1.56 -7.11 -16.38
C MET A 16 -1.26 -5.94 -15.47
N PHE A 17 -0.01 -5.46 -15.44
CA PHE A 17 0.34 -4.25 -14.69
C PHE A 17 -0.47 -3.04 -15.16
N TYR A 18 -0.57 -2.84 -16.48
CA TYR A 18 -1.33 -1.71 -17.03
C TYR A 18 -2.80 -1.77 -16.59
N GLU A 19 -3.46 -2.92 -16.67
CA GLU A 19 -4.86 -3.09 -16.25
C GLU A 19 -5.07 -2.82 -14.75
N VAL A 20 -4.06 -3.10 -13.91
CA VAL A 20 -4.11 -2.81 -12.47
C VAL A 20 -4.14 -1.30 -12.20
N TYR A 21 -3.28 -0.54 -12.88
CA TYR A 21 -3.07 0.88 -12.62
C TYR A 21 -3.90 1.83 -13.50
N PHE A 22 -4.33 1.37 -14.67
CA PHE A 22 -5.01 2.18 -15.68
C PHE A 22 -6.35 1.56 -16.08
N ASP A 23 -7.28 2.41 -16.46
CA ASP A 23 -8.58 1.99 -16.97
C ASP A 23 -8.54 1.68 -18.48
N SER A 24 -9.70 1.31 -19.04
CA SER A 24 -9.80 0.96 -20.47
C SER A 24 -9.60 2.15 -21.41
N LYS A 25 -9.56 3.38 -20.90
CA LYS A 25 -9.20 4.59 -21.65
C LYS A 25 -7.72 4.95 -21.50
N GLY A 26 -6.99 4.25 -20.64
CA GLY A 26 -5.60 4.55 -20.30
C GLY A 26 -5.47 5.66 -19.25
N GLU A 27 -6.52 5.95 -18.50
CA GLU A 27 -6.51 6.93 -17.40
C GLU A 27 -6.03 6.22 -16.11
N PHE A 28 -5.17 6.89 -15.34
CA PHE A 28 -4.68 6.35 -14.07
C PHE A 28 -5.84 6.25 -13.06
N ARG A 29 -5.96 5.10 -12.40
CA ARG A 29 -7.08 4.78 -11.51
C ARG A 29 -6.99 5.45 -10.13
N GLY A 30 -5.86 6.05 -9.77
CA GLY A 30 -5.68 6.65 -8.44
C GLY A 30 -5.84 5.60 -7.33
N ARG A 31 -6.74 5.87 -6.38
CA ARG A 31 -7.04 4.97 -5.26
C ARG A 31 -7.84 3.72 -5.66
N SER A 32 -8.45 3.68 -6.85
CA SER A 32 -9.31 2.58 -7.30
C SER A 32 -8.58 1.50 -8.11
N LEU A 33 -7.37 1.12 -7.69
CA LEU A 33 -6.55 0.11 -8.37
C LEU A 33 -7.26 -1.26 -8.40
N LYS A 34 -7.05 -2.04 -9.49
CA LYS A 34 -7.49 -3.46 -9.53
C LYS A 34 -6.52 -4.35 -8.76
N SER A 35 -6.51 -4.23 -7.44
CA SER A 35 -5.51 -4.82 -6.55
C SER A 35 -5.63 -6.31 -6.28
N ARG A 36 -6.69 -6.98 -6.79
CA ARG A 36 -6.97 -8.39 -6.51
C ARG A 36 -5.80 -9.34 -6.78
N CYS A 37 -5.00 -9.07 -7.81
CA CYS A 37 -3.84 -9.88 -8.18
C CYS A 37 -2.51 -9.11 -8.06
N LEU A 38 -2.53 -7.94 -7.41
CA LEU A 38 -1.37 -7.05 -7.38
C LEU A 38 -0.24 -7.64 -6.53
N ASP A 39 -0.56 -8.31 -5.42
CA ASP A 39 0.45 -8.95 -4.58
C ASP A 39 1.23 -10.02 -5.36
N GLU A 40 0.54 -10.84 -6.15
CA GLU A 40 1.19 -11.84 -7.02
C GLU A 40 2.02 -11.21 -8.13
N LEU A 41 1.56 -10.10 -8.70
CA LEU A 41 2.32 -9.33 -9.70
C LEU A 41 3.55 -8.64 -9.09
N LEU A 42 3.47 -8.17 -7.86
CA LEU A 42 4.62 -7.57 -7.18
C LEU A 42 5.59 -8.63 -6.65
N ALA A 43 5.15 -9.86 -6.42
CA ALA A 43 6.03 -10.96 -6.07
C ALA A 43 7.07 -11.26 -7.17
N ILE A 44 6.73 -11.02 -8.44
CA ILE A 44 7.66 -11.22 -9.57
C ILE A 44 8.65 -10.06 -9.77
N GLN A 45 8.54 -8.97 -9.02
CA GLN A 45 9.32 -7.75 -9.30
C GLN A 45 10.83 -7.93 -9.12
N SER A 46 11.24 -8.84 -8.24
CA SER A 46 12.65 -9.18 -7.98
C SER A 46 13.20 -10.28 -8.90
N VAL A 47 12.35 -10.86 -9.76
CA VAL A 47 12.77 -11.93 -10.68
C VAL A 47 13.41 -11.30 -11.91
N GLU A 48 14.71 -11.53 -12.09
CA GLU A 48 15.54 -10.91 -13.14
C GLU A 48 14.93 -11.06 -14.56
N LYS A 49 14.33 -12.22 -14.84
CA LYS A 49 13.63 -12.52 -16.10
C LYS A 49 12.56 -11.49 -16.46
N TYR A 50 11.92 -10.84 -15.48
CA TYR A 50 10.85 -9.88 -15.69
C TYR A 50 11.30 -8.42 -15.44
N SER A 51 12.61 -8.18 -15.32
CA SER A 51 13.16 -6.85 -15.04
C SER A 51 12.72 -5.80 -16.05
N ASP A 52 12.57 -6.13 -17.33
CA ASP A 52 12.11 -5.19 -18.35
C ASP A 52 10.63 -4.83 -18.21
N SER A 53 9.78 -5.77 -17.78
CA SER A 53 8.39 -5.47 -17.41
C SER A 53 8.31 -4.53 -16.22
N ILE A 54 9.19 -4.71 -15.23
CA ILE A 54 9.25 -3.83 -14.06
C ILE A 54 9.77 -2.43 -14.44
N LYS A 55 10.79 -2.33 -15.30
CA LYS A 55 11.24 -1.04 -15.85
C LYS A 55 10.12 -0.34 -16.64
N PHE A 56 9.36 -1.10 -17.43
CA PHE A 56 8.23 -0.58 -18.19
C PHE A 56 7.19 0.04 -17.26
N ILE A 57 6.65 -0.71 -16.30
CA ILE A 57 5.58 -0.19 -15.43
C ILE A 57 6.11 0.94 -14.54
N LYS A 58 7.34 0.84 -14.02
CA LYS A 58 7.99 1.92 -13.27
C LYS A 58 7.98 3.22 -14.07
N ARG A 59 8.42 3.18 -15.33
CA ARG A 59 8.44 4.36 -16.21
C ARG A 59 7.04 4.94 -16.45
N VAL A 60 6.05 4.07 -16.68
CA VAL A 60 4.66 4.48 -16.93
C VAL A 60 4.02 5.11 -15.69
N LEU A 61 4.39 4.66 -14.49
CA LEU A 61 3.87 5.18 -13.22
C LEU A 61 4.61 6.43 -12.71
N GLN A 62 5.76 6.79 -13.27
CA GLN A 62 6.53 7.94 -12.77
C GLN A 62 5.76 9.27 -12.70
N PRO A 63 4.90 9.62 -13.68
CA PRO A 63 4.08 10.84 -13.58
C PRO A 63 3.09 10.84 -12.40
N TYR A 64 2.81 9.68 -11.82
CA TYR A 64 1.85 9.47 -10.73
C TYR A 64 2.55 9.09 -9.41
N LYS A 65 3.88 9.26 -9.32
CA LYS A 65 4.67 8.89 -8.14
C LYS A 65 4.13 9.47 -6.83
N ASP A 66 3.56 10.66 -6.90
CA ASP A 66 3.05 11.42 -5.76
C ASP A 66 1.66 10.91 -5.33
N GLN A 67 1.00 10.09 -6.16
CA GLN A 67 -0.29 9.47 -5.86
C GLN A 67 -0.16 7.99 -5.45
N LEU A 68 1.07 7.48 -5.34
CA LEU A 68 1.35 6.09 -5.03
C LEU A 68 2.24 5.97 -3.78
N PRO A 69 1.92 5.07 -2.83
CA PRO A 69 2.79 4.82 -1.68
C PRO A 69 4.16 4.29 -2.11
N VAL A 70 4.18 3.40 -3.10
CA VAL A 70 5.40 2.80 -3.67
C VAL A 70 5.24 2.60 -5.17
N ILE A 71 6.34 2.70 -5.91
CA ILE A 71 6.40 2.33 -7.33
C ILE A 71 7.08 0.96 -7.46
N PRO A 72 6.52 0.03 -8.26
CA PRO A 72 7.16 -1.25 -8.53
C PRO A 72 8.60 -1.07 -9.03
N ASN A 73 9.53 -1.84 -8.47
CA ASN A 73 10.96 -1.70 -8.77
C ASN A 73 11.67 -3.05 -8.59
N SER A 74 12.72 -3.29 -9.38
CA SER A 74 13.47 -4.56 -9.32
C SER A 74 14.13 -4.78 -7.96
N THR A 75 14.47 -3.68 -7.29
CA THR A 75 14.74 -3.65 -5.86
C THR A 75 13.50 -3.06 -5.18
N PRO A 76 12.65 -3.88 -4.54
CA PRO A 76 11.42 -3.42 -3.90
C PRO A 76 11.70 -2.31 -2.88
N GLU A 77 10.96 -1.20 -2.96
CA GLU A 77 11.00 -0.15 -1.93
C GLU A 77 10.31 -0.66 -0.65
N ILE A 78 10.90 -0.39 0.51
CA ILE A 78 10.27 -0.62 1.81
C ILE A 78 9.61 0.68 2.26
N LEU A 79 8.30 0.66 2.40
CA LEU A 79 7.51 1.74 2.96
C LEU A 79 7.58 1.69 4.49
N VAL A 80 8.37 2.59 5.06
CA VAL A 80 8.48 2.76 6.51
C VAL A 80 7.31 3.59 7.01
N VAL A 81 6.61 3.06 8.01
CA VAL A 81 5.49 3.70 8.71
C VAL A 81 5.91 3.92 10.15
N GLU A 82 6.16 5.18 10.52
CA GLU A 82 6.60 5.55 11.86
C GLU A 82 5.38 5.90 12.73
N LEU A 83 5.24 5.19 13.83
CA LEU A 83 4.15 5.29 14.79
C LEU A 83 4.70 5.94 16.06
N SER A 84 4.10 7.07 16.45
CA SER A 84 4.27 7.62 17.80
C SER A 84 3.13 7.10 18.68
N LEU A 85 3.43 6.76 19.92
CA LEU A 85 2.48 6.11 20.83
C LEU A 85 2.31 6.93 22.12
N GLN A 86 1.07 7.18 22.50
CA GLN A 86 0.73 7.72 23.81
C GLN A 86 0.59 6.58 24.83
N LYS A 87 1.14 6.80 26.02
CA LYS A 87 1.00 5.90 27.17
C LYS A 87 -0.41 6.03 27.79
N LYS A 88 -1.39 5.45 27.09
CA LYS A 88 -2.78 5.27 27.53
C LYS A 88 -3.07 3.77 27.68
N ASP A 89 -4.21 3.43 28.25
CA ASP A 89 -4.71 2.05 28.31
C ASP A 89 -6.03 1.96 27.52
N PRO A 90 -6.05 1.39 26.31
CA PRO A 90 -4.90 0.85 25.56
C PRO A 90 -3.96 1.94 24.99
N PRO A 91 -2.70 1.61 24.64
CA PRO A 91 -1.80 2.54 23.96
C PRO A 91 -2.45 3.14 22.70
N THR A 92 -2.45 4.47 22.61
CA THR A 92 -3.10 5.18 21.51
C THR A 92 -2.05 5.63 20.49
N ILE A 93 -2.31 5.47 19.20
CA ILE A 93 -1.44 5.99 18.14
C ILE A 93 -1.57 7.51 18.12
N GLU A 94 -0.48 8.22 18.36
CA GLU A 94 -0.41 9.69 18.35
C GLU A 94 -0.20 10.25 16.94
N SER A 95 0.63 9.59 16.15
CA SER A 95 0.94 9.99 14.78
C SER A 95 1.29 8.77 13.94
N ILE A 96 1.03 8.86 12.64
CA ILE A 96 1.45 7.87 11.65
C ILE A 96 2.19 8.64 10.56
N LEU A 97 3.52 8.60 10.57
CA LEU A 97 4.34 9.29 9.59
C LEU A 97 4.75 8.32 8.47
N VAL A 98 4.53 8.75 7.23
CA VAL A 98 5.01 8.07 6.03
C VAL A 98 5.64 9.12 5.14
N LYS A 99 6.91 8.94 4.76
CA LYS A 99 7.66 9.91 3.93
C LYS A 99 7.62 11.34 4.49
N GLY A 100 7.56 11.48 5.82
CA GLY A 100 7.48 12.76 6.53
C GLY A 100 6.08 13.38 6.64
N GLN A 101 5.05 12.78 6.05
CA GLN A 101 3.67 13.24 6.14
C GLN A 101 2.93 12.48 7.24
N ASN A 102 2.17 13.22 8.08
CA ASN A 102 1.29 12.60 9.06
C ASN A 102 -0.03 12.19 8.40
N LEU A 103 -0.38 10.92 8.53
CA LEU A 103 -1.54 10.32 7.90
C LEU A 103 -2.73 10.16 8.85
N LEU A 104 -2.67 10.66 10.08
CA LEU A 104 -3.87 10.74 10.92
C LEU A 104 -4.74 11.92 10.47
N ILE A 105 -5.92 11.60 9.95
CA ILE A 105 -6.92 12.56 9.46
C ILE A 105 -8.20 12.44 10.27
N ASP A 106 -9.10 13.42 10.16
CA ASP A 106 -10.42 13.33 10.78
C ASP A 106 -11.28 12.29 10.05
N ALA A 107 -11.97 11.44 10.81
CA ALA A 107 -12.80 10.36 10.26
C ALA A 107 -14.01 10.89 9.47
N GLU A 108 -14.39 12.15 9.69
CA GLU A 108 -15.41 12.85 8.90
C GLU A 108 -14.89 13.32 7.53
N GLU A 109 -13.57 13.49 7.37
CA GLU A 109 -12.92 13.86 6.11
C GLU A 109 -12.68 12.65 5.20
N ASP A 110 -12.86 11.44 5.72
CA ASP A 110 -12.74 10.20 4.95
C ASP A 110 -14.03 9.94 4.16
N GLU A 111 -13.96 10.19 2.85
CA GLU A 111 -15.08 10.00 1.92
C GLU A 111 -15.53 8.52 1.84
N ASP A 112 -14.72 7.55 2.30
CA ASP A 112 -15.01 6.12 2.22
C ASP A 112 -15.30 5.49 3.59
N SER A 113 -16.44 5.86 4.18
CA SER A 113 -16.90 5.43 5.52
C SER A 113 -17.13 3.91 5.69
N PHE A 114 -16.82 3.09 4.68
CA PHE A 114 -16.91 1.62 4.76
C PHE A 114 -15.56 0.90 4.59
N SER A 115 -14.47 1.65 4.41
CA SER A 115 -13.12 1.11 4.26
C SER A 115 -12.68 0.29 5.49
N ASN A 116 -11.72 -0.61 5.32
CA ASN A 116 -11.17 -1.33 6.47
C ASN A 116 -10.33 -0.42 7.38
N MET A 117 -9.92 0.73 6.85
CA MET A 117 -9.21 1.78 7.57
C MET A 117 -10.13 2.49 8.57
N TRP A 118 -11.29 2.95 8.12
CA TRP A 118 -12.32 3.58 8.95
C TRP A 118 -12.76 2.68 10.11
N LYS A 119 -12.84 1.36 9.88
CA LYS A 119 -13.16 0.38 10.94
C LYS A 119 -12.14 0.35 12.08
N LEU A 120 -10.90 0.81 11.88
CA LEU A 120 -9.89 0.91 12.95
C LEU A 120 -10.18 2.05 13.92
N SER A 121 -10.95 3.06 13.52
CA SER A 121 -11.33 4.20 14.38
C SER A 121 -12.26 3.80 15.53
N PHE A 122 -12.98 2.68 15.39
CA PHE A 122 -14.02 2.25 16.34
C PHE A 122 -13.67 0.96 17.11
N ARG A 123 -12.41 0.51 17.04
CA ARG A 123 -11.98 -0.72 17.72
C ARG A 123 -10.51 -0.70 18.07
N GLU A 124 -10.16 -1.53 19.04
CA GLU A 124 -8.78 -1.88 19.32
C GLU A 124 -8.23 -2.87 18.28
N PHE A 125 -6.94 -2.79 17.99
CA PHE A 125 -6.27 -3.67 17.02
C PHE A 125 -4.80 -3.93 17.37
N SER A 126 -4.24 -5.03 16.87
CA SER A 126 -2.79 -5.28 16.94
C SER A 126 -2.05 -4.61 15.78
N LEU A 127 -0.73 -4.37 15.91
CA LEU A 127 0.08 -3.84 14.81
C LEU A 127 0.10 -4.78 13.58
N LYS A 128 -0.07 -6.08 13.78
CA LYS A 128 -0.26 -7.04 12.68
C LYS A 128 -1.55 -6.78 11.91
N THR A 129 -2.64 -6.47 12.62
CA THR A 129 -3.91 -6.08 12.00
C THR A 129 -3.76 -4.76 11.25
N LEU A 130 -3.09 -3.78 11.86
CA LEU A 130 -2.77 -2.51 11.20
C LEU A 130 -1.99 -2.75 9.90
N LYS A 131 -0.85 -3.45 9.94
CA LYS A 131 -0.01 -3.76 8.77
C LYS A 131 -0.81 -4.45 7.65
N LYS A 132 -1.69 -5.38 7.99
CA LYS A 132 -2.57 -6.05 7.02
C LYS A 132 -3.57 -5.08 6.39
N THR A 133 -4.17 -4.19 7.19
CA THR A 133 -5.08 -3.15 6.68
C THR A 133 -4.32 -2.19 5.76
N LEU A 134 -3.18 -1.66 6.19
CA LEU A 134 -2.34 -0.77 5.37
C LEU A 134 -1.95 -1.44 4.05
N SER A 135 -1.51 -2.70 4.08
CA SER A 135 -1.16 -3.45 2.88
C SER A 135 -2.30 -3.50 1.86
N LYS A 136 -3.51 -3.81 2.34
CA LYS A 136 -4.70 -3.91 1.49
C LYS A 136 -5.14 -2.55 0.94
N GLU A 137 -5.29 -1.55 1.81
CA GLU A 137 -5.87 -0.25 1.45
C GLU A 137 -4.87 0.62 0.67
N TRP A 138 -3.57 0.48 0.92
CA TRP A 138 -2.53 1.19 0.19
C TRP A 138 -2.01 0.42 -1.03
N HIS A 139 -2.47 -0.80 -1.25
CA HIS A 139 -2.04 -1.64 -2.38
C HIS A 139 -0.52 -1.88 -2.39
N VAL A 140 0.05 -2.08 -1.20
CA VAL A 140 1.47 -2.36 -0.98
C VAL A 140 1.60 -3.76 -0.37
N PRO A 141 2.46 -4.63 -0.92
CA PRO A 141 2.69 -5.94 -0.34
C PRO A 141 3.10 -5.85 1.13
N ALA A 142 2.56 -6.72 1.99
CA ALA A 142 2.82 -6.65 3.42
C ALA A 142 4.32 -6.78 3.79
N ASN A 143 5.11 -7.48 2.97
CA ASN A 143 6.56 -7.58 3.13
C ASN A 143 7.32 -6.29 2.74
N GLN A 144 6.66 -5.34 2.07
CA GLN A 144 7.17 -4.01 1.74
C GLN A 144 6.68 -2.92 2.70
N ILE A 145 5.95 -3.27 3.77
CA ILE A 145 5.57 -2.33 4.83
C ILE A 145 6.36 -2.66 6.10
N GLU A 146 7.06 -1.67 6.64
CA GLU A 146 7.77 -1.77 7.91
C GLU A 146 7.12 -0.82 8.93
N LEU A 147 6.60 -1.37 10.03
CA LEU A 147 6.06 -0.55 11.13
C LEU A 147 7.15 -0.27 12.15
N ARG A 148 7.29 0.98 12.59
CA ARG A 148 8.24 1.37 13.64
C ARG A 148 7.53 2.16 14.74
N PRO A 149 7.63 1.78 16.02
CA PRO A 149 8.28 0.57 16.52
C PRO A 149 7.53 -0.70 16.09
N GLU A 150 8.28 -1.79 15.95
CA GLU A 150 7.67 -3.11 15.91
C GLU A 150 7.09 -3.45 17.29
N SER A 151 5.99 -4.20 17.31
CA SER A 151 5.38 -4.67 18.54
C SER A 151 4.82 -6.06 18.36
N GLY A 152 4.77 -6.81 19.46
CA GLY A 152 4.24 -8.17 19.47
C GLY A 152 2.73 -8.22 19.23
N ASP A 153 2.23 -9.42 18.91
CA ASP A 153 0.82 -9.66 18.59
C ASP A 153 -0.14 -9.48 19.78
N THR A 154 0.38 -9.33 21.00
CA THR A 154 -0.41 -9.29 22.25
C THR A 154 -0.86 -7.89 22.65
N ILE A 155 -0.14 -6.84 22.25
CA ILE A 155 -0.49 -5.46 22.60
C ILE A 155 -1.56 -4.97 21.63
N LYS A 156 -2.64 -4.44 22.20
CA LYS A 156 -3.69 -3.76 21.46
C LYS A 156 -3.47 -2.26 21.47
N TYR A 157 -3.81 -1.63 20.36
CA TYR A 157 -3.70 -0.21 20.12
C TYR A 157 -5.06 0.34 19.71
N ALA A 158 -5.26 1.63 19.93
CA ALA A 158 -6.40 2.38 19.44
C ALA A 158 -5.94 3.61 18.64
N LEU A 159 -6.81 4.08 17.74
CA LEU A 159 -6.67 5.42 17.17
C LEU A 159 -7.25 6.46 18.14
N PRO A 160 -6.82 7.73 18.06
CA PRO A 160 -7.48 8.80 18.78
C PRO A 160 -8.95 8.92 18.37
N GLU A 161 -9.79 9.38 19.30
CA GLU A 161 -11.21 9.59 19.02
C GLU A 161 -11.40 10.52 17.83
N GLY A 162 -12.33 10.14 16.92
CA GLY A 162 -12.62 10.91 15.71
C GLY A 162 -11.55 10.84 14.63
N LYS A 163 -10.45 10.09 14.80
CA LYS A 163 -9.37 9.97 13.79
C LYS A 163 -9.40 8.66 13.03
N THR A 164 -9.00 8.72 11.76
CA THR A 164 -8.71 7.57 10.89
C THR A 164 -7.34 7.74 10.24
N ILE A 165 -6.95 6.78 9.39
CA ILE A 165 -5.68 6.81 8.66
C ILE A 165 -5.97 7.15 7.19
N GLY A 166 -5.31 8.17 6.67
CA GLY A 166 -5.40 8.58 5.29
C GLY A 166 -4.60 7.69 4.33
N TYR A 167 -4.54 8.14 3.08
CA TYR A 167 -3.74 7.53 2.03
C TYR A 167 -2.43 8.31 1.86
N PRO A 168 -1.26 7.64 1.74
CA PRO A 168 -0.01 8.31 1.46
C PRO A 168 -0.01 8.85 0.03
N SER A 169 -0.17 10.16 -0.10
CA SER A 169 0.02 10.91 -1.34
C SER A 169 0.85 12.16 -1.03
N ALA A 170 1.85 12.44 -1.86
CA ALA A 170 2.51 13.73 -1.82
C ALA A 170 1.52 14.80 -2.31
N GLU A 171 1.27 15.79 -1.45
CA GLU A 171 0.55 17.02 -1.78
C GLU A 171 1.38 17.91 -2.72
#